data_AF-A0A7Y8K5C4-F1
#
_entry.id   AF-A0A7Y8K5C4-F1
#
_cell.length_a   1.000
_cell.length_b   1.000
_cell.length_c   1.000
_cell.angle_alpha   90.00
_cell.angle_beta   90.00
_cell.angle_gamma   90.00
#
_symmetry.space_group_name_H-M   'P 1'
#
loop_
_entity.id
_entity.type
_entity.pdbx_description
1 polymer ?
#
loop_
_entity_poly.entity_id
_entity_poly.type
_entity_poly.pdbx_seq_one_letter_code
_entity_poly.pdbx_strand_id
1 'polypeptide(L)'
;MSSKFAFNTLIKPARYWTHWSFDAQDMHGLNQDYLREQGDTPGAVARHMNQLFSGHVLCSDSPQDGFWLDVLFEAADLMPTFELKPLEVFVGREAASDIYRLLPTTRHHRALHDATALMEACRAFFKD
;
A
#
# COMPACT_ATOMS: atom_id res chain seq x y z
N MET A 1 -20.32 16.34 1.68
CA MET A 1 -20.09 14.88 1.55
C MET A 1 -18.69 14.70 1.03
N SER A 2 -17.75 14.20 1.84
CA SER A 2 -16.42 13.86 1.30
C SER A 2 -16.60 12.65 0.39
N SER A 3 -16.32 12.77 -0.91
CA SER A 3 -16.34 11.59 -1.77
C SER A 3 -15.28 10.61 -1.29
N LYS A 4 -15.60 9.32 -1.21
CA LYS A 4 -14.58 8.28 -1.00
C LYS A 4 -13.68 8.30 -2.25
N PHE A 5 -12.46 8.78 -2.10
CA PHE A 5 -11.43 8.67 -3.13
C PHE A 5 -10.65 7.37 -2.89
N ALA A 6 -10.36 6.62 -3.94
CA ALA A 6 -9.56 5.40 -3.90
C ALA A 6 -8.61 5.37 -5.11
N PHE A 7 -7.37 5.00 -4.87
CA PHE A 7 -6.34 4.82 -5.90
C PHE A 7 -5.76 3.41 -5.78
N ASN A 8 -5.63 2.71 -6.90
CA ASN A 8 -5.06 1.37 -6.98
C ASN A 8 -4.43 1.17 -8.35
N THR A 9 -3.21 0.65 -8.39
CA THR A 9 -2.52 0.35 -9.64
C THR A 9 -1.63 -0.89 -9.47
N LEU A 10 -1.35 -1.56 -10.59
CA LEU A 10 -0.36 -2.62 -10.68
C LEU A 10 0.96 -2.00 -11.14
N ILE A 11 2.07 -2.47 -10.57
CA ILE A 11 3.40 -1.99 -10.95
C ILE A 11 4.06 -3.06 -11.81
N LYS A 12 4.51 -2.64 -13.01
CA LYS A 12 5.37 -3.44 -13.86
C LYS A 12 6.74 -3.58 -13.18
N PRO A 13 7.21 -4.82 -12.92
CA PRO A 13 8.47 -5.01 -12.23
C PRO A 13 9.64 -4.38 -12.99
N ALA A 14 10.50 -3.65 -12.30
CA ALA A 14 11.76 -3.21 -12.88
C ALA A 14 12.61 -4.44 -13.25
N ARG A 15 13.43 -4.33 -14.31
CA ARG A 15 14.18 -5.47 -14.85
C ARG A 15 15.11 -6.14 -13.84
N TYR A 16 15.61 -5.38 -12.87
CA TYR A 16 16.54 -5.86 -11.85
C TYR A 16 15.86 -6.32 -10.55
N TRP A 17 14.52 -6.22 -10.44
CA TRP A 17 13.81 -6.72 -9.27
C TRP A 17 13.76 -8.25 -9.28
N THR A 18 14.20 -8.85 -8.18
CA THR A 18 14.24 -10.31 -8.00
C THR A 18 13.33 -10.82 -6.88
N HIS A 19 12.43 -9.97 -6.37
CA HIS A 19 11.66 -10.24 -5.16
C HIS A 19 10.38 -11.10 -5.37
N TRP A 20 9.90 -11.24 -6.60
CA TRP A 20 8.63 -11.93 -6.88
C TRP A 20 8.81 -13.45 -6.92
N SER A 21 8.51 -14.13 -5.81
CA SER A 21 8.55 -15.60 -5.70
C SER A 21 7.21 -16.25 -6.07
N PHE A 22 7.20 -17.59 -6.15
CA PHE A 22 5.94 -18.35 -6.29
C PHE A 22 5.01 -18.15 -5.10
N ASP A 23 5.55 -18.02 -3.89
CA ASP A 23 4.76 -17.74 -2.68
C ASP A 23 4.09 -16.36 -2.75
N ALA A 24 4.82 -15.34 -3.24
CA ALA A 24 4.24 -14.01 -3.47
C ALA A 24 3.12 -14.05 -4.52
N GLN A 25 3.30 -14.83 -5.59
CA GLN A 25 2.27 -15.02 -6.61
C GLN A 25 1.00 -15.67 -6.03
N ASP A 26 1.13 -16.72 -5.21
CA ASP A 26 -0.02 -17.39 -4.58
C ASP A 26 -0.73 -16.46 -3.58
N MET A 27 0.05 -15.79 -2.73
CA MET A 27 -0.42 -14.82 -1.74
C MET A 27 -1.24 -13.69 -2.38
N HIS A 28 -0.80 -13.16 -3.53
CA HIS A 28 -1.45 -12.04 -4.20
C HIS A 28 -2.45 -12.46 -5.31
N GLY A 29 -2.42 -13.73 -5.72
CA GLY A 29 -3.19 -14.23 -6.86
C GLY A 29 -2.83 -13.54 -8.17
N LEU A 30 -1.57 -13.11 -8.33
CA LEU A 30 -1.09 -12.34 -9.48
C LEU A 30 0.15 -13.01 -10.07
N ASN A 31 0.04 -13.44 -11.32
CA ASN A 31 1.20 -13.95 -12.01
C ASN A 31 2.12 -12.82 -12.50
N GLN A 32 3.42 -13.12 -12.58
CA GLN A 32 4.42 -12.10 -12.92
C GLN A 32 4.25 -11.55 -14.34
N ASP A 33 3.78 -12.38 -15.29
CA ASP A 33 3.58 -11.96 -16.69
C ASP A 33 2.42 -10.95 -16.80
N TYR A 34 1.36 -11.14 -16.03
CA TYR A 34 0.26 -10.20 -15.90
C TYR A 34 0.73 -8.85 -15.36
N LEU A 35 1.64 -8.82 -14.37
CA LEU A 35 2.26 -7.58 -13.91
C LEU A 35 3.12 -6.92 -15.00
N ARG A 36 3.81 -7.71 -15.83
CA ARG A 36 4.61 -7.19 -16.96
C ARG A 36 3.77 -6.59 -18.08
N GLU A 37 2.59 -7.16 -18.31
CA GLU A 37 1.67 -6.76 -19.38
C GLU A 37 0.74 -5.63 -18.98
N GLN A 38 0.17 -5.70 -17.77
CA GLN A 38 -0.89 -4.80 -17.30
C GLN A 38 -0.41 -3.74 -16.30
N GLY A 39 0.80 -3.89 -15.76
CA GLY A 39 1.36 -2.95 -14.80
C GLY A 39 1.89 -1.67 -15.45
N ASP A 40 1.76 -0.57 -14.72
CA ASP A 40 2.39 0.70 -15.06
C ASP A 40 3.86 0.70 -14.67
N THR A 41 4.69 1.45 -15.40
CA THR A 41 6.11 1.57 -15.06
C THR A 41 6.30 2.20 -13.66
N PRO A 42 7.37 1.84 -12.92
CA PRO A 42 7.67 2.44 -11.61
C PRO A 42 7.62 3.98 -11.62
N GLY A 43 8.24 4.61 -12.62
CA GLY A 43 8.25 6.07 -12.77
C GLY A 43 6.89 6.68 -13.12
N ALA A 44 5.96 5.94 -13.75
CA ALA A 44 4.60 6.42 -13.94
C ALA A 44 3.81 6.37 -12.62
N VAL A 45 3.91 5.27 -11.89
CA VAL A 45 3.24 5.10 -10.60
C VAL A 45 3.74 6.11 -9.57
N ALA A 46 5.07 6.24 -9.39
CA ALA A 46 5.66 7.18 -8.44
C ALA A 46 5.26 8.64 -8.72
N ARG A 47 5.25 9.07 -10.00
CA ARG A 47 4.77 10.41 -10.37
C ARG A 47 3.30 10.62 -10.02
N HIS A 48 2.46 9.63 -10.29
CA HIS A 48 1.04 9.71 -9.98
C HIS A 48 0.81 9.77 -8.46
N MET A 49 1.52 8.95 -7.68
CA MET A 49 1.49 9.01 -6.22
C MET A 49 1.93 10.38 -5.69
N ASN A 50 3.02 10.94 -6.20
CA ASN A 50 3.47 12.28 -5.82
C ASN A 50 2.44 13.37 -6.15
N GLN A 51 1.75 13.27 -7.28
CA GLN A 51 0.69 14.21 -7.64
C GLN A 51 -0.52 14.11 -6.72
N LEU A 52 -0.94 12.88 -6.39
CA LEU A 52 -2.14 12.64 -5.58
C LEU A 52 -1.93 12.96 -4.10
N PHE A 53 -0.76 12.62 -3.56
CA PHE A 53 -0.53 12.62 -2.11
C PHE A 53 0.42 13.71 -1.63
N SER A 54 0.88 14.61 -2.50
CA SER A 54 1.80 15.70 -2.14
C SER A 54 1.41 16.39 -0.82
N GLY A 55 2.35 16.47 0.12
CA GLY A 55 2.17 17.12 1.42
C GLY A 55 1.31 16.36 2.43
N HIS A 56 0.84 15.15 2.11
CA HIS A 56 0.07 14.31 3.02
C HIS A 56 0.95 13.33 3.78
N VAL A 57 0.45 12.87 4.92
CA VAL A 57 0.99 11.73 5.67
C VAL A 57 0.01 10.58 5.53
N LEU A 58 0.42 9.53 4.82
CA LEU A 58 -0.34 8.31 4.61
C LEU A 58 -0.12 7.34 5.78
N CYS A 59 -1.12 6.50 6.03
CA CYS A 59 -1.11 5.47 7.07
C CYS A 59 -0.92 4.09 6.45
N SER A 60 -0.14 3.24 7.11
CA SER A 60 0.07 1.83 6.77
C SER A 60 -0.09 0.95 8.02
N ASP A 61 -0.54 -0.29 7.83
CA ASP A 61 -0.62 -1.35 8.83
C ASP A 61 0.58 -2.30 8.81
N SER A 62 1.54 -2.09 7.90
CA SER A 62 2.69 -2.97 7.71
C SER A 62 4.02 -2.20 7.67
N PRO A 63 5.02 -2.59 8.48
CA PRO A 63 6.35 -2.00 8.37
C PRO A 63 7.05 -2.35 7.05
N GLN A 64 6.58 -3.37 6.31
CA GLN A 64 7.13 -3.72 5.00
C GLN A 64 6.76 -2.69 3.92
N ASP A 65 5.67 -1.94 4.09
CA ASP A 65 5.22 -0.98 3.07
C ASP A 65 6.24 0.14 2.85
N GLY A 66 6.94 0.57 3.91
CA GLY A 66 8.01 1.56 3.79
C GLY A 66 9.16 1.06 2.91
N PHE A 67 9.59 -0.19 3.11
CA PHE A 67 10.62 -0.81 2.28
C PHE A 67 10.20 -0.89 0.80
N TRP A 68 8.96 -1.33 0.53
CA TRP A 68 8.47 -1.43 -0.85
C TRP A 68 8.25 -0.06 -1.51
N LEU A 69 7.89 0.95 -0.72
CA LEU A 69 7.83 2.33 -1.20
C LEU A 69 9.21 2.81 -1.61
N ASP A 70 10.25 2.56 -0.80
CA ASP A 70 11.63 2.94 -1.13
C ASP A 70 12.10 2.23 -2.41
N VAL A 71 11.85 0.93 -2.56
CA VAL A 71 12.17 0.16 -3.78
C VAL A 71 11.48 0.72 -5.03
N LEU A 72 10.21 1.14 -4.91
CA LEU A 72 9.47 1.76 -6.00
C LEU A 72 10.09 3.11 -6.39
N PHE A 73 10.39 3.96 -5.41
CA PHE A 73 10.89 5.31 -5.65
C PHE A 73 12.35 5.32 -6.12
N GLU A 74 13.17 4.37 -5.66
CA GLU A 74 14.50 4.10 -6.22
C GLU A 74 14.40 3.73 -7.71
N ALA A 75 13.51 2.80 -8.07
CA ALA A 75 13.32 2.40 -9.46
C ALA A 75 12.73 3.50 -10.35
N ALA A 76 12.08 4.49 -9.75
CA ALA A 76 11.55 5.65 -10.43
C ALA A 76 12.56 6.79 -10.59
N ASP A 77 13.69 6.75 -9.88
CA ASP A 77 14.63 7.87 -9.74
C ASP A 77 13.92 9.16 -9.27
N LEU A 78 13.07 9.03 -8.25
CA LEU A 78 12.27 10.11 -7.67
C LEU A 78 12.28 10.06 -6.16
N MET A 79 11.98 11.20 -5.52
CA MET A 79 11.72 11.29 -4.09
C MET A 79 10.22 11.40 -3.82
N PRO A 80 9.68 10.73 -2.78
CA PRO A 80 8.30 10.94 -2.34
C PRO A 80 8.06 12.40 -1.93
N THR A 81 6.93 12.97 -2.37
CA THR A 81 6.46 14.30 -1.91
C THR A 81 5.48 14.20 -0.74
N PHE A 82 5.36 13.02 -0.16
CA PHE A 82 4.46 12.63 0.92
C PHE A 82 5.20 11.72 1.89
N GLU A 83 4.62 11.49 3.06
CA GLU A 83 5.17 10.57 4.05
C GLU A 83 4.28 9.34 4.19
N LEU A 84 4.88 8.19 4.49
CA LEU A 84 4.18 6.99 4.93
C LEU A 84 4.58 6.71 6.38
N LYS A 85 3.59 6.59 7.27
CA LYS A 85 3.80 6.28 8.69
C LYS A 85 2.95 5.07 9.09
N PRO A 86 3.43 4.27 10.05
CA PRO A 86 2.64 3.17 10.56
C PRO A 86 1.52 3.70 11.48
N LEU A 87 0.42 2.97 11.62
CA LEU A 87 -0.79 3.40 12.33
C LEU A 87 -0.51 3.89 13.76
N GLU A 88 0.46 3.30 14.45
CA GLU A 88 0.85 3.63 15.82
C GLU A 88 1.29 5.10 15.98
N VAL A 89 1.79 5.73 14.92
CA VAL A 89 2.15 7.15 14.93
C VAL A 89 0.93 8.05 15.09
N PHE A 90 -0.24 7.60 14.60
CA PHE A 90 -1.46 8.39 14.61
C PHE A 90 -2.31 8.15 15.85
N VAL A 91 -2.38 6.90 16.32
CA VAL A 91 -3.34 6.49 17.36
C VAL A 91 -2.68 5.96 18.63
N GLY A 92 -1.35 5.79 18.63
CA GLY A 92 -0.62 5.13 19.71
C GLY A 92 -0.67 3.60 19.60
N ARG A 93 0.24 2.92 20.30
CA ARG A 93 0.41 1.45 20.20
C ARG A 93 -0.80 0.65 20.68
N GLU A 94 -1.46 1.10 21.74
CA GLU A 94 -2.58 0.37 22.34
C GLU A 94 -3.80 0.38 21.40
N ALA A 95 -4.24 1.57 20.97
CA ALA A 95 -5.34 1.70 20.02
C ALA A 95 -5.02 1.04 18.67
N ALA A 96 -3.78 1.13 18.17
CA ALA A 96 -3.37 0.44 16.95
C ALA A 96 -3.54 -1.08 17.10
N SER A 97 -3.13 -1.65 18.25
CA SER A 97 -3.32 -3.07 18.52
C SER A 97 -4.78 -3.47 18.53
N ASP A 98 -5.69 -2.64 19.04
CA ASP A 98 -7.12 -2.91 19.04
C ASP A 98 -7.69 -2.86 17.62
N ILE A 99 -7.30 -1.86 16.83
CA ILE A 99 -7.69 -1.71 15.42
C ILE A 99 -7.21 -2.91 14.60
N TYR A 100 -5.97 -3.37 14.78
CA TYR A 100 -5.45 -4.54 14.05
C TYR A 100 -6.23 -5.82 14.33
N ARG A 101 -6.82 -5.97 15.52
CA ARG A 101 -7.67 -7.14 15.84
C ARG A 101 -9.02 -7.12 15.10
N LEU A 102 -9.42 -5.98 14.56
CA LEU A 102 -10.63 -5.84 13.74
C LEU A 102 -10.37 -6.17 12.27
N LEU A 103 -9.11 -6.32 11.85
CA LEU A 103 -8.78 -6.64 10.47
C LEU A 103 -9.22 -8.08 10.11
N PRO A 104 -9.83 -8.28 8.93
CA PRO A 104 -10.23 -9.61 8.49
C PRO A 104 -9.01 -10.47 8.16
N THR A 105 -9.13 -11.79 8.34
CA THR A 105 -8.18 -12.73 7.78
C THR A 105 -8.47 -12.94 6.29
N THR A 106 -7.58 -12.46 5.43
CA THR A 106 -7.71 -12.55 3.97
C THR A 106 -6.90 -13.71 3.43
N ARG A 107 -7.53 -14.53 2.57
CA ARG A 107 -6.81 -15.62 1.87
C ARG A 107 -5.87 -15.10 0.79
N HIS A 108 -6.23 -14.01 0.11
CA HIS A 108 -5.40 -13.35 -0.89
C HIS A 108 -5.26 -11.88 -0.52
N HIS A 109 -4.03 -11.38 -0.50
CA HIS A 109 -3.72 -10.00 -0.15
C HIS A 109 -3.78 -9.10 -1.38
N ARG A 110 -4.66 -8.12 -1.36
CA ARG A 110 -4.87 -7.16 -2.45
C ARG A 110 -4.85 -5.74 -1.87
N ALA A 111 -3.89 -4.94 -2.31
CA ALA A 111 -3.58 -3.62 -1.75
C ALA A 111 -4.82 -2.75 -1.44
N LEU A 112 -5.72 -2.52 -2.41
CA LEU A 112 -6.90 -1.69 -2.17
C LEU A 112 -7.87 -2.31 -1.16
N HIS A 113 -8.05 -3.63 -1.19
CA HIS A 113 -8.92 -4.33 -0.25
C HIS A 113 -8.38 -4.20 1.18
N ASP A 114 -7.09 -4.46 1.35
CA ASP A 114 -6.39 -4.41 2.63
C ASP A 114 -6.42 -2.98 3.22
N ALA A 115 -6.10 -1.96 2.39
CA ALA A 115 -6.19 -0.55 2.79
C ALA A 115 -7.64 -0.11 3.12
N THR A 116 -8.63 -0.66 2.42
CA THR A 116 -10.04 -0.38 2.73
C THR A 116 -10.45 -1.00 4.06
N ALA A 117 -10.01 -2.23 4.34
CA ALA A 117 -10.26 -2.90 5.61
C ALA A 117 -9.63 -2.13 6.78
N LEU A 118 -8.40 -1.62 6.62
CA LEU A 118 -7.76 -0.76 7.61
C LEU A 118 -8.54 0.54 7.85
N MET A 119 -8.97 1.22 6.79
CA MET A 119 -9.79 2.43 6.91
C MET A 119 -11.13 2.14 7.62
N GLU A 120 -11.77 1.01 7.32
CA GLU A 120 -13.04 0.62 7.94
C GLU A 120 -12.87 0.24 9.42
N ALA A 121 -11.80 -0.49 9.76
CA ALA A 121 -11.44 -0.79 11.14
C ALA A 121 -11.18 0.48 11.97
N CYS A 122 -10.42 1.43 11.43
CA CYS A 122 -10.20 2.74 12.06
C CYS A 122 -11.53 3.48 12.27
N ARG A 123 -12.42 3.49 11.27
CA ARG A 123 -13.73 4.14 11.37
C ARG A 123 -14.65 3.47 12.39
N ALA A 124 -14.60 2.15 12.53
CA ALA A 124 -15.36 1.45 13.55
C ALA A 124 -14.84 1.83 14.94
N PHE A 125 -13.52 1.77 15.14
CA PHE A 125 -12.88 2.11 16.41
C PHE A 125 -13.17 3.53 16.91
N PHE A 126 -13.26 4.53 16.02
CA PHE A 126 -13.55 5.92 16.39
C PHE A 126 -15.04 6.30 16.39
N LYS A 127 -15.94 5.37 16.04
CA LYS A 127 -17.39 5.59 16.13
C LYS A 127 -17.99 5.13 17.45
N ASP A 128 -17.26 4.27 18.17
CA ASP A 128 -17.54 3.85 19.53
C ASP A 128 -16.97 4.88 20.54
#